data_AF-A0AAN4PPR3-F1
#
_entry.id   AF-A0AAN4PPR3-F1
#
_cell.length_a   1.000
_cell.length_b   1.000
_cell.length_c   1.000
_cell.angle_alpha   90.00
_cell.angle_beta   90.00
_cell.angle_gamma   90.00
#
_symmetry.space_group_name_H-M   'P 1'
#
loop_
_entity.id
_entity.type
_entity.pdbx_description
1 polymer ?
#
loop_
_entity_poly.entity_id
_entity_poly.type
_entity_poly.pdbx_seq_one_letter_code
_entity_poly.pdbx_strand_id
1 'polypeptide(L)'
;MASIDDSIFSDPPAATTKHLIAERLWGPQPVVQQFSNGVRSHEIELDAYFRFYIASCARTLHYSGGHMSVQTHRQLMDIVQQLRSGCSRDTIRNSISSPDSLYQADATIDLAAQLLLMLNFRDPPYAISGTEKVLWAEGALESSIQQHFSPEQALIDTSVTLDAEFTGYNIEKVADIKIFWTDNLADHLRLIEGETKVAIFHHVTFLECQKQ
;
A
#
# COMPACT_ATOMS: atom_id res chain seq x y z
N MET A 1 -3.76 26.93 4.91
CA MET A 1 -4.49 26.89 3.62
C MET A 1 -4.41 25.46 3.13
N ALA A 2 -5.50 24.89 2.62
CA ALA A 2 -5.46 23.55 2.04
C ALA A 2 -4.68 23.62 0.72
N SER A 3 -3.61 22.85 0.56
CA SER A 3 -2.86 22.85 -0.69
C SER A 3 -2.20 21.51 -0.94
N ILE A 4 -2.60 20.86 -2.04
CA ILE A 4 -1.83 19.73 -2.60
C ILE A 4 -0.53 20.20 -3.25
N ASP A 5 -0.28 21.52 -3.33
CA ASP A 5 1.00 22.07 -3.75
C ASP A 5 2.04 22.09 -2.64
N ASP A 6 1.64 21.75 -1.40
CA ASP A 6 2.57 21.59 -0.30
C ASP A 6 3.56 20.45 -0.58
N SER A 7 4.74 20.56 0.03
CA SER A 7 5.77 19.55 -0.16
C SER A 7 5.37 18.22 0.47
N ILE A 8 5.65 17.11 -0.21
CA ILE A 8 5.46 15.77 0.36
C ILE A 8 6.40 15.45 1.54
N PHE A 9 7.36 16.33 1.82
CA PHE A 9 8.37 16.17 2.87
C PHE A 9 8.21 17.15 4.03
N SER A 10 7.23 18.06 3.98
CA SER A 10 6.96 18.98 5.09
C SER A 10 6.14 18.31 6.20
N ASP A 11 5.76 19.10 7.21
CA ASP A 11 4.88 18.67 8.31
C ASP A 11 3.66 17.86 7.81
N PRO A 12 3.08 17.00 8.67
CA PRO A 12 1.95 16.17 8.30
C PRO A 12 0.86 17.00 7.61
N PRO A 13 0.31 16.52 6.47
CA PRO A 13 -0.66 17.30 5.71
C PRO A 13 -1.86 17.65 6.59
N ALA A 14 -2.33 18.90 6.45
CA ALA A 14 -3.54 19.36 7.12
C ALA A 14 -4.74 18.47 6.76
N ALA A 15 -5.75 18.40 7.62
CA ALA A 15 -6.93 17.56 7.42
C ALA A 15 -7.61 17.77 6.05
N THR A 16 -7.65 19.00 5.57
CA THR A 16 -8.16 19.35 4.23
C THR A 16 -7.29 18.79 3.09
N THR A 17 -5.97 18.82 3.24
CA THR A 17 -5.02 18.26 2.26
C THR A 17 -5.11 16.73 2.25
N LYS A 18 -5.23 16.10 3.44
CA LYS A 18 -5.49 14.67 3.57
C LYS A 18 -6.75 14.25 2.81
N HIS A 19 -7.85 14.98 2.97
CA HIS A 19 -9.10 14.69 2.27
C HIS A 19 -8.94 14.73 0.74
N LEU A 20 -8.27 15.77 0.21
CA LEU A 20 -8.00 15.89 -1.22
C LEU A 20 -7.10 14.77 -1.75
N ILE A 21 -6.09 14.36 -0.98
CA ILE A 21 -5.22 13.24 -1.34
C ILE A 21 -6.03 11.93 -1.43
N ALA A 22 -6.86 11.64 -0.42
CA ALA A 22 -7.70 10.45 -0.40
C ALA A 22 -8.69 10.42 -1.58
N GLU A 23 -9.30 11.57 -1.90
CA GLU A 23 -10.18 11.71 -3.06
C GLU A 23 -9.48 11.45 -4.38
N ARG A 24 -8.21 11.88 -4.53
CA ARG A 24 -7.42 11.60 -5.74
C ARG A 24 -6.99 10.12 -5.85
N LEU A 25 -6.67 9.50 -4.71
CA LEU A 25 -6.27 8.10 -4.68
C LEU A 25 -7.42 7.15 -5.03
N TRP A 26 -8.56 7.30 -4.35
CA TRP A 26 -9.64 6.30 -4.41
C TRP A 26 -11.00 6.87 -4.82
N GLY A 27 -11.13 8.19 -5.00
CA GLY A 27 -12.42 8.84 -5.26
C GLY A 27 -13.15 9.25 -3.98
N PRO A 28 -14.42 9.66 -4.10
CA PRO A 28 -15.23 10.08 -2.96
C PRO A 28 -15.28 8.98 -1.89
N GLN A 29 -14.92 9.31 -0.65
CA GLN A 29 -14.84 8.31 0.41
C GLN A 29 -16.24 7.79 0.77
N PRO A 30 -16.42 6.46 0.95
CA PRO A 30 -17.74 5.94 1.24
C PRO A 30 -18.22 6.38 2.62
N VAL A 31 -19.50 6.73 2.73
CA VAL A 31 -20.15 6.94 4.03
C VAL A 31 -20.49 5.56 4.59
N VAL A 32 -19.55 4.98 5.33
CA VAL A 32 -19.71 3.66 5.93
C VAL A 32 -20.40 3.81 7.28
N GLN A 33 -21.62 3.29 7.43
CA GLN A 33 -22.33 3.25 8.72
C GLN A 33 -21.86 2.10 9.62
N GLN A 34 -21.31 1.05 9.01
CA GLN A 34 -20.78 -0.13 9.67
C GLN A 34 -19.66 -0.74 8.83
N PHE A 35 -18.46 -0.80 9.38
CA PHE A 35 -17.31 -1.46 8.77
C PHE A 35 -17.51 -2.98 8.73
N SER A 36 -16.75 -3.66 7.87
CA SER A 36 -16.78 -5.13 7.76
C SER A 36 -16.48 -5.87 9.07
N ASN A 37 -15.77 -5.21 9.99
CA ASN A 37 -15.48 -5.74 11.33
C ASN A 37 -16.61 -5.46 12.35
N GLY A 38 -17.75 -4.92 11.91
CA GLY A 38 -18.91 -4.61 12.73
C GLY A 38 -18.83 -3.28 13.51
N VAL A 39 -17.69 -2.58 13.45
CA VAL A 39 -17.53 -1.28 14.10
C VAL A 39 -18.37 -0.24 13.38
N ARG A 40 -19.18 0.50 14.14
CA ARG A 40 -19.95 1.63 13.64
C ARG A 40 -19.08 2.88 13.72
N SER A 41 -18.79 3.46 12.57
CA SER A 41 -18.29 4.83 12.47
C SER A 41 -19.22 5.61 11.56
N HIS A 42 -19.20 6.93 11.65
CA HIS A 42 -19.91 7.80 10.71
C HIS A 42 -18.94 8.37 9.66
N GLU A 43 -17.63 8.21 9.88
CA GLU A 43 -16.56 8.71 9.01
C GLU A 43 -15.41 7.71 8.92
N ILE A 44 -14.72 7.71 7.77
CA ILE A 44 -13.50 6.93 7.57
C ILE A 44 -12.32 7.74 8.10
N GLU A 45 -11.81 7.38 9.27
CA GLU A 45 -10.58 7.95 9.80
C GLU A 45 -9.37 7.30 9.12
N LEU A 46 -8.72 8.05 8.23
CA LEU A 46 -7.55 7.60 7.46
C LEU A 46 -6.22 7.88 8.18
N ASP A 47 -6.21 8.10 9.49
CA ASP A 47 -4.99 8.48 10.20
C ASP A 47 -3.90 7.39 10.16
N ALA A 48 -4.28 6.12 10.25
CA ALA A 48 -3.35 5.00 10.07
C ALA A 48 -2.73 5.03 8.66
N TYR A 49 -3.56 5.24 7.63
CA TYR A 49 -3.09 5.40 6.25
C TYR A 49 -2.15 6.60 6.10
N PHE A 50 -2.47 7.77 6.67
CA PHE A 50 -1.61 8.95 6.55
C PHE A 50 -0.28 8.82 7.30
N ARG A 51 -0.22 8.04 8.39
CA ARG A 51 1.06 7.65 9.00
C ARG A 51 1.89 6.81 8.03
N PHE A 52 1.27 5.82 7.40
CA PHE A 52 1.91 5.03 6.34
C PHE A 52 2.36 5.91 5.17
N TYR A 53 1.52 6.84 4.70
CA TYR A 53 1.80 7.76 3.60
C TYR A 53 3.09 8.55 3.85
N ILE A 54 3.19 9.20 5.01
CA ILE A 54 4.35 10.02 5.39
C ILE A 54 5.60 9.13 5.52
N ALA A 55 5.47 7.98 6.17
CA ALA A 55 6.57 7.03 6.33
C ALA A 55 7.08 6.51 4.98
N SER A 56 6.20 6.20 4.04
CA SER A 56 6.56 5.74 2.69
C SER A 56 7.23 6.85 1.88
N CYS A 57 6.76 8.10 1.95
CA CYS A 57 7.43 9.23 1.31
C CYS A 57 8.85 9.45 1.86
N ALA A 58 9.01 9.44 3.19
CA ALA A 58 10.30 9.61 3.84
C ALA A 58 11.29 8.47 3.52
N ARG A 59 10.81 7.21 3.55
CA ARG A 59 11.62 6.03 3.18
C ARG A 59 12.10 6.10 1.74
N THR A 60 11.22 6.42 0.79
CA THR A 60 11.59 6.50 -0.62
C THR A 60 12.62 7.60 -0.86
N LEU A 61 12.46 8.77 -0.24
CA LEU A 61 13.46 9.85 -0.31
C LEU A 61 14.84 9.39 0.20
N HIS A 62 14.87 8.68 1.32
CA HIS A 62 16.12 8.16 1.87
C HIS A 62 16.76 7.12 0.92
N TYR A 63 15.97 6.19 0.38
CA TYR A 63 16.46 5.15 -0.52
C TYR A 63 16.84 5.67 -1.91
N SER A 64 16.29 6.81 -2.34
CA SER A 64 16.63 7.44 -3.61
C SER A 64 17.85 8.37 -3.53
N GLY A 65 18.61 8.33 -2.43
CA GLY A 65 19.79 9.16 -2.22
C GLY A 65 19.48 10.62 -1.91
N GLY A 66 18.31 10.91 -1.33
CA GLY A 66 17.89 12.26 -0.97
C GLY A 66 17.24 13.06 -2.11
N HIS A 67 16.96 12.42 -3.24
CA HIS A 67 16.35 13.07 -4.41
C HIS A 67 15.19 12.25 -4.95
N MET A 68 14.02 12.88 -5.13
CA MET A 68 12.87 12.30 -5.82
C MET A 68 12.51 13.13 -7.05
N SER A 69 11.86 12.51 -8.03
CA SER A 69 11.40 13.20 -9.25
C SER A 69 10.21 14.13 -8.99
N VAL A 70 9.60 14.06 -7.80
CA VAL A 70 8.48 14.89 -7.36
C VAL A 70 8.75 15.56 -6.03
N GLN A 71 8.22 16.77 -5.86
CA GLN A 71 8.39 17.59 -4.66
C GLN A 71 7.07 17.90 -3.95
N THR A 72 5.93 17.83 -4.66
CA THR A 72 4.60 18.19 -4.12
C THR A 72 3.61 17.02 -4.16
N HIS A 73 2.57 17.08 -3.32
CA HIS A 73 1.52 16.06 -3.31
C HIS A 73 0.81 16.00 -4.67
N ARG A 74 0.61 17.14 -5.34
CA ARG A 74 -0.02 17.24 -6.67
C ARG A 74 0.71 16.39 -7.69
N GLN A 75 2.02 16.57 -7.82
CA GLN A 75 2.82 15.81 -8.80
C GLN A 75 2.74 14.31 -8.55
N LEU A 76 2.76 13.90 -7.28
CA LEU A 76 2.60 12.50 -6.91
C LEU A 76 1.19 11.97 -7.25
N MET A 77 0.15 12.77 -7.01
CA MET A 77 -1.23 12.41 -7.37
C MET A 77 -1.44 12.37 -8.90
N ASP A 78 -0.73 13.18 -9.68
CA ASP A 78 -0.78 13.14 -11.14
C ASP A 78 -0.19 11.83 -11.69
N ILE A 79 0.84 11.27 -11.02
CA ILE A 79 1.36 9.93 -11.32
C ILE A 79 0.34 8.86 -10.94
N VAL A 80 -0.27 8.95 -9.75
CA VAL A 80 -1.34 8.04 -9.33
C VAL A 80 -2.47 8.03 -10.35
N GLN A 81 -2.87 9.19 -10.88
CA GLN A 81 -3.92 9.27 -11.88
C GLN A 81 -3.53 8.58 -13.19
N GLN A 82 -2.27 8.70 -13.63
CA GLN A 82 -1.74 7.98 -14.79
C GLN A 82 -1.77 6.46 -14.57
N LEU A 83 -1.41 5.99 -13.37
CA LEU A 83 -1.50 4.57 -13.01
C LEU A 83 -2.94 4.06 -13.09
N ARG A 84 -3.89 4.83 -12.55
CA ARG A 84 -5.32 4.50 -12.57
C ARG A 84 -5.91 4.51 -13.98
N SER A 85 -5.39 5.32 -14.90
CA SER A 85 -5.79 5.29 -16.31
C SER A 85 -5.16 4.15 -17.12
N GLY A 86 -4.36 3.28 -16.49
CA GLY A 86 -3.73 2.15 -17.16
C GLY A 86 -2.48 2.52 -17.97
N CYS A 87 -1.87 3.68 -17.71
CA CYS A 87 -0.60 4.03 -18.36
C CYS A 87 0.50 3.04 -17.98
N SER A 88 1.34 2.68 -18.96
CA SER A 88 2.47 1.80 -18.70
C SER A 88 3.54 2.51 -17.87
N ARG A 89 4.31 1.71 -17.13
CA ARG A 89 5.47 2.20 -16.36
C ARG A 89 6.41 3.06 -17.21
N ASP A 90 6.71 2.64 -18.43
CA ASP A 90 7.61 3.36 -19.34
C ASP A 90 7.05 4.71 -19.79
N THR A 91 5.74 4.78 -20.03
CA THR A 91 5.06 6.02 -20.40
C THR A 91 5.16 7.05 -19.28
N ILE A 92 4.91 6.60 -18.04
CA ILE A 92 5.01 7.46 -16.85
C ILE A 92 6.46 7.85 -16.60
N ARG A 93 7.41 6.92 -16.75
CA ARG A 93 8.84 7.21 -16.61
C ARG A 93 9.29 8.31 -17.56
N ASN A 94 8.87 8.24 -18.81
CA ASN A 94 9.20 9.23 -19.84
C ASN A 94 8.53 10.59 -19.59
N SER A 95 7.42 10.65 -18.85
CA SER A 95 6.75 11.92 -18.54
C SER A 95 7.38 12.67 -17.36
N ILE A 96 8.07 11.97 -16.46
CA ILE A 96 8.61 12.55 -15.21
C ILE A 96 10.13 12.62 -15.16
N SER A 97 10.87 12.16 -16.18
CA SER A 97 12.33 12.05 -16.06
C SER A 97 13.12 12.43 -17.31
N SER A 98 14.28 13.02 -17.02
CA SER A 98 15.41 13.12 -17.95
C SER A 98 16.18 11.79 -17.99
N PRO A 99 16.95 11.51 -19.06
CA PRO A 99 17.70 10.26 -19.21
C PRO A 99 18.63 9.92 -18.03
N ASP A 100 19.12 10.95 -17.32
CA ASP A 100 20.05 10.78 -16.20
C ASP A 100 19.37 10.47 -14.85
N SER A 101 18.03 10.45 -14.78
CA SER A 101 17.26 10.34 -13.54
C SER A 101 16.31 9.13 -13.46
N LEU A 102 16.60 8.07 -14.24
CA LEU A 102 15.71 6.90 -14.36
C LEU A 102 15.47 6.20 -13.01
N TYR A 103 16.49 6.11 -12.15
CA TYR A 103 16.36 5.49 -10.84
C TYR A 103 15.41 6.27 -9.90
N GLN A 104 15.48 7.61 -9.88
CA GLN A 104 14.54 8.42 -9.10
C GLN A 104 13.11 8.34 -9.68
N ALA A 105 12.99 8.23 -11.00
CA ALA A 105 11.72 8.00 -11.68
C ALA A 105 11.07 6.71 -11.18
N ASP A 106 11.80 5.60 -11.26
CA ASP A 106 11.33 4.28 -10.84
C ASP A 106 10.94 4.29 -9.36
N ALA A 107 11.73 4.94 -8.50
CA ALA A 107 11.39 5.10 -7.08
C ALA A 107 10.10 5.88 -6.85
N THR A 108 9.87 6.92 -7.63
CA THR A 108 8.65 7.72 -7.53
C THR A 108 7.43 6.94 -8.01
N ILE A 109 7.58 6.16 -9.08
CA ILE A 109 6.51 5.30 -9.63
C ILE A 109 6.16 4.18 -8.65
N ASP A 110 7.18 3.52 -8.07
CA ASP A 110 6.99 2.49 -7.02
C ASP A 110 6.25 3.07 -5.81
N LEU A 111 6.62 4.28 -5.38
CA LEU A 111 5.95 4.98 -4.28
C LEU A 111 4.50 5.28 -4.63
N ALA A 112 4.22 5.81 -5.83
CA ALA A 112 2.85 6.11 -6.24
C ALA A 112 1.96 4.85 -6.24
N ALA A 113 2.48 3.72 -6.75
CA ALA A 113 1.79 2.44 -6.71
C ALA A 113 1.61 1.93 -5.27
N GLN A 114 2.63 2.05 -4.42
CA GLN A 114 2.56 1.66 -3.01
C GLN A 114 1.54 2.49 -2.24
N LEU A 115 1.43 3.79 -2.48
CA LEU A 115 0.44 4.65 -1.83
C LEU A 115 -0.98 4.36 -2.30
N LEU A 116 -1.15 4.00 -3.57
CA LEU A 116 -2.44 3.64 -4.15
C LEU A 116 -2.96 2.30 -3.61
N LEU A 117 -2.08 1.30 -3.47
CA LEU A 117 -2.48 -0.09 -3.23
C LEU A 117 -2.05 -0.66 -1.87
N MET A 118 -1.20 0.04 -1.12
CA MET A 118 -0.54 -0.47 0.10
C MET A 118 0.17 -1.82 -0.14
N LEU A 119 0.87 -1.90 -1.27
CA LEU A 119 1.66 -3.05 -1.68
C LEU A 119 3.14 -2.68 -1.77
N ASN A 120 4.03 -3.63 -1.46
CA ASN A 120 5.46 -3.45 -1.62
C ASN A 120 5.90 -3.83 -3.05
N PHE A 121 6.41 -2.86 -3.78
CA PHE A 121 6.98 -3.03 -5.13
C PHE A 121 8.51 -3.05 -5.15
N ARG A 122 9.13 -2.73 -4.01
CA ARG A 122 10.58 -2.63 -3.84
C ARG A 122 11.03 -3.54 -2.72
N ASP A 123 12.25 -4.07 -2.83
CA ASP A 123 12.93 -4.73 -1.72
C ASP A 123 13.29 -3.67 -0.66
N PRO A 124 12.66 -3.66 0.53
CA PRO A 124 13.19 -2.83 1.59
C PRO A 124 14.57 -3.37 1.97
N PRO A 125 15.60 -2.52 2.11
CA PRO A 125 16.83 -2.96 2.76
C PRO A 125 16.43 -3.46 4.16
N TYR A 126 16.86 -4.66 4.51
CA TYR A 126 16.45 -5.37 5.74
C TYR A 126 14.98 -5.86 5.75
N ALA A 127 14.45 -6.26 4.59
CA ALA A 127 13.18 -6.98 4.53
C ALA A 127 13.16 -8.15 5.51
N ILE A 128 12.08 -8.24 6.30
CA ILE A 128 11.85 -9.40 7.17
C ILE A 128 11.70 -10.62 6.26
N SER A 129 12.40 -11.70 6.58
CA SER A 129 12.33 -12.93 5.80
C SER A 129 10.87 -13.41 5.73
N GLY A 130 10.35 -13.55 4.51
CA GLY A 130 8.98 -14.02 4.24
C GLY A 130 7.99 -12.95 3.79
N THR A 131 8.36 -11.65 3.81
CA THR A 131 7.51 -10.59 3.24
C THR A 131 7.43 -10.71 1.73
N GLU A 132 6.22 -10.59 1.19
CA GLU A 132 5.92 -10.67 -0.23
C GLU A 132 6.15 -9.33 -0.91
N LYS A 133 6.72 -9.40 -2.12
CA LYS A 133 6.84 -8.26 -3.02
C LYS A 133 6.07 -8.53 -4.30
N VAL A 134 5.44 -7.49 -4.82
CA VAL A 134 4.82 -7.55 -6.13
C VAL A 134 5.87 -7.17 -7.17
N LEU A 135 6.22 -8.12 -8.03
CA LEU A 135 7.14 -7.89 -9.13
C LEU A 135 6.41 -7.12 -10.25
N TRP A 136 6.79 -5.86 -10.44
CA TRP A 136 6.28 -5.02 -11.53
C TRP A 136 7.44 -4.32 -12.25
N ALA A 137 7.94 -4.98 -13.29
CA ALA A 137 9.08 -4.49 -14.08
C ALA A 137 8.65 -3.58 -15.24
N GLU A 138 7.56 -3.93 -15.93
CA GLU A 138 7.09 -3.26 -17.15
C GLU A 138 5.56 -3.32 -17.29
N GLY A 139 5.02 -2.57 -18.26
CA GLY A 139 3.59 -2.59 -18.57
C GLY A 139 2.72 -1.83 -17.56
N ALA A 140 1.41 -2.08 -17.62
CA ALA A 140 0.42 -1.44 -16.76
C ALA A 140 0.40 -2.11 -15.37
N LEU A 141 0.21 -1.30 -14.32
CA LEU A 141 0.15 -1.77 -12.94
C LEU A 141 -0.92 -2.86 -12.75
N GLU A 142 -2.10 -2.65 -13.32
CA GLU A 142 -3.23 -3.58 -13.21
C GLU A 142 -2.88 -5.00 -13.65
N SER A 143 -2.17 -5.17 -14.77
CA SER A 143 -1.79 -6.48 -15.29
C SER A 143 -0.87 -7.23 -14.33
N SER A 144 0.09 -6.52 -13.71
CA SER A 144 0.99 -7.13 -12.72
C SER A 144 0.27 -7.48 -11.42
N ILE A 145 -0.69 -6.65 -10.98
CA ILE A 145 -1.53 -6.97 -9.82
C ILE A 145 -2.40 -8.19 -10.10
N GLN A 146 -3.06 -8.24 -11.26
CA GLN A 146 -3.85 -9.40 -11.68
C GLN A 146 -3.00 -10.66 -11.70
N GLN A 147 -1.81 -10.62 -12.29
CA GLN A 147 -0.91 -11.78 -12.31
C GLN A 147 -0.48 -12.22 -10.90
N HIS A 148 -0.25 -11.27 -9.99
CA HIS A 148 0.18 -11.56 -8.62
C HIS A 148 -0.93 -12.19 -7.77
N PHE A 149 -2.17 -11.69 -7.88
CA PHE A 149 -3.32 -12.18 -7.11
C PHE A 149 -4.15 -13.25 -7.85
N SER A 150 -3.79 -13.61 -9.08
CA SER A 150 -4.42 -14.69 -9.85
C SER A 150 -3.58 -15.96 -9.98
N PRO A 151 -2.91 -16.50 -8.92
CA PRO A 151 -2.40 -17.84 -9.03
C PRO A 151 -3.57 -18.80 -9.28
N GLU A 152 -3.36 -19.79 -10.16
CA GLU A 152 -4.21 -21.00 -10.17
C GLU A 152 -4.30 -21.47 -8.72
N GLN A 153 -5.52 -21.48 -8.17
CA GLN A 153 -5.77 -22.05 -6.87
C GLN A 153 -5.44 -23.55 -6.94
N ALA A 154 -4.16 -23.90 -6.77
CA ALA A 154 -3.77 -25.17 -6.19
C ALA A 154 -4.13 -25.12 -4.71
N LEU A 155 -5.41 -24.89 -4.42
CA LEU A 155 -6.00 -25.37 -3.18
C LEU A 155 -5.82 -26.88 -3.27
N ILE A 156 -4.77 -27.37 -2.62
CA ILE A 156 -4.72 -28.78 -2.25
C ILE A 156 -6.05 -29.00 -1.55
N ASP A 157 -6.89 -29.84 -2.17
CA ASP A 157 -8.28 -30.17 -1.79
C ASP A 157 -8.32 -30.96 -0.47
N THR A 158 -7.68 -30.40 0.54
CA THR A 158 -7.80 -30.71 1.94
C THR A 158 -8.39 -29.47 2.54
N SER A 159 -9.71 -29.42 2.57
CA SER A 159 -10.48 -28.46 3.36
C SER A 159 -10.10 -28.61 4.83
N VAL A 160 -8.99 -27.99 5.23
CA VAL A 160 -8.65 -27.79 6.63
C VAL A 160 -9.58 -26.70 7.12
N THR A 161 -10.78 -27.08 7.54
CA THR A 161 -11.65 -26.20 8.30
C THR A 161 -10.99 -25.93 9.64
N LEU A 162 -10.40 -24.75 9.78
CA LEU A 162 -9.95 -24.26 11.07
C LEU A 162 -11.18 -24.09 11.97
N ASP A 163 -11.13 -24.69 13.17
CA ASP A 163 -12.22 -24.65 14.14
C ASP A 163 -12.54 -23.19 14.53
N ALA A 164 -13.75 -22.93 15.00
CA ALA A 164 -14.15 -21.61 15.51
C ALA A 164 -13.27 -21.13 16.67
N GLU A 165 -12.57 -22.05 17.35
CA GLU A 165 -11.57 -21.73 18.36
C GLU A 165 -10.25 -21.21 17.75
N PHE A 166 -10.03 -21.29 16.44
CA PHE A 166 -8.83 -20.77 15.78
C PHE A 166 -8.91 -19.24 15.57
N THR A 167 -9.04 -18.52 16.68
CA THR A 167 -9.02 -17.06 16.72
C THR A 167 -7.58 -16.54 16.82
N GLY A 168 -7.30 -15.30 16.42
CA GLY A 168 -5.96 -14.71 16.53
C GLY A 168 -5.35 -14.79 17.95
N TYR A 169 -6.19 -14.70 18.99
CA TYR A 169 -5.77 -14.89 20.38
C TYR A 169 -5.33 -16.33 20.69
N ASN A 170 -6.02 -17.32 20.11
CA ASN A 170 -5.69 -18.73 20.29
C ASN A 170 -4.50 -19.17 19.40
N ILE A 171 -4.24 -18.49 18.28
CA ILE A 171 -3.02 -18.67 17.48
C ILE A 171 -1.77 -18.34 18.31
N GLU A 172 -1.77 -17.20 19.02
CA GLU A 172 -0.65 -16.84 19.91
C GLU A 172 -0.50 -17.81 21.08
N LYS A 173 -1.62 -18.26 21.67
CA LYS A 173 -1.59 -19.11 22.87
C LYS A 173 -1.31 -20.60 22.62
N VAL A 174 -1.79 -21.14 21.50
CA VAL A 174 -1.79 -22.60 21.24
C VAL A 174 -0.70 -22.99 20.25
N ALA A 175 -0.39 -22.11 19.29
CA ALA A 175 0.61 -22.38 18.26
C ALA A 175 1.96 -21.66 18.48
N ASP A 176 2.07 -20.80 19.50
CA ASP A 176 3.24 -19.91 19.73
C ASP A 176 3.58 -19.02 18.50
N ILE A 177 2.58 -18.77 17.65
CA ILE A 177 2.70 -17.92 16.46
C ILE A 177 2.27 -16.51 16.85
N LYS A 178 3.20 -15.54 16.79
CA LYS A 178 2.93 -14.15 17.20
C LYS A 178 2.27 -13.35 16.08
N ILE A 179 1.49 -12.34 16.45
CA ILE A 179 0.94 -11.39 15.46
C ILE A 179 2.01 -10.36 15.07
N PHE A 180 2.23 -10.21 13.76
CA PHE A 180 3.02 -9.14 13.17
C PHE A 180 2.10 -8.19 12.40
N TRP A 181 1.97 -6.94 12.84
CA TRP A 181 1.17 -5.95 12.14
C TRP A 181 1.92 -5.44 10.90
N THR A 182 1.28 -5.50 9.73
CA THR A 182 1.89 -5.09 8.46
C THR A 182 1.07 -4.01 7.76
N ASP A 183 1.78 -3.09 7.09
CA ASP A 183 1.21 -2.10 6.17
C ASP A 183 1.12 -2.64 4.73
N ASN A 184 1.67 -3.82 4.45
CA ASN A 184 1.69 -4.43 3.12
C ASN A 184 0.55 -5.45 2.98
N LEU A 185 -0.38 -5.20 2.07
CA LEU A 185 -1.54 -6.06 1.87
C LEU A 185 -1.15 -7.46 1.40
N ALA A 186 -0.09 -7.60 0.59
CA ALA A 186 0.40 -8.90 0.12
C ALA A 186 0.94 -9.79 1.25
N ASP A 187 1.25 -9.21 2.42
CA ASP A 187 1.70 -9.96 3.59
C ASP A 187 0.54 -10.52 4.42
N HIS A 188 -0.71 -10.13 4.13
CA HIS A 188 -1.84 -10.54 4.96
C HIS A 188 -1.97 -12.07 5.03
N LEU A 189 -2.00 -12.60 6.25
CA LEU A 189 -2.03 -14.02 6.61
C LEU A 189 -0.80 -14.84 6.20
N ARG A 190 0.30 -14.19 5.79
CA ARG A 190 1.56 -14.91 5.55
C ARG A 190 2.25 -15.25 6.85
N LEU A 191 2.84 -16.43 6.87
CA LEU A 191 3.80 -16.83 7.89
C LEU A 191 5.18 -16.26 7.54
N ILE A 192 5.76 -15.51 8.48
CA ILE A 192 7.07 -14.86 8.33
C ILE A 192 8.02 -15.32 9.44
N GLU A 193 9.31 -15.00 9.31
CA GLU A 193 10.34 -15.37 10.28
C GLU A 193 10.34 -16.86 10.64
N GLY A 194 10.37 -17.73 9.63
CA GLY A 194 10.41 -19.18 9.83
C GLY A 194 9.15 -19.73 10.53
N GLU A 195 7.98 -19.20 10.17
CA GLU A 195 6.66 -19.64 10.64
C GLU A 195 6.33 -19.32 12.10
N THR A 196 7.10 -18.43 12.72
CA THR A 196 6.88 -18.01 14.11
C THR A 196 5.97 -16.80 14.25
N LYS A 197 5.66 -16.12 13.13
CA LYS A 197 4.78 -14.95 13.12
C LYS A 197 3.80 -15.00 11.96
N VAL A 198 2.58 -14.56 12.20
CA VAL A 198 1.56 -14.33 11.15
C VAL A 198 1.42 -12.83 10.92
N ALA A 199 1.52 -12.41 9.66
CA ALA A 199 1.37 -11.02 9.29
C ALA A 199 -0.12 -10.64 9.13
N ILE A 200 -0.56 -9.62 9.84
CA ILE A 200 -1.94 -9.11 9.80
C ILE A 200 -1.95 -7.67 9.31
N PHE A 201 -2.47 -7.49 8.09
CA PHE A 201 -2.79 -6.18 7.54
C PHE A 201 -3.91 -5.49 8.35
N HIS A 202 -3.67 -4.26 8.82
CA HIS A 202 -4.55 -3.58 9.78
C HIS A 202 -5.25 -2.32 9.27
N HIS A 203 -5.05 -1.90 8.02
CA HIS A 203 -5.69 -0.71 7.46
C HIS A 203 -7.10 -1.01 6.96
N VAL A 204 -8.02 -1.31 7.88
CA VAL A 204 -9.41 -1.65 7.56
C VAL A 204 -10.10 -0.51 6.80
N THR A 205 -9.85 0.74 7.19
CA THR A 205 -10.42 1.91 6.51
C THR A 205 -9.97 2.02 5.06
N PHE A 206 -8.71 1.73 4.76
CA PHE A 206 -8.19 1.64 3.40
C PHE A 206 -8.93 0.57 2.57
N LEU A 207 -9.20 -0.62 3.14
CA LEU A 207 -9.90 -1.68 2.42
C LEU A 207 -11.31 -1.25 2.02
N GLU A 208 -12.00 -0.46 2.84
CA GLU A 208 -13.33 0.05 2.52
C GLU A 208 -13.28 1.09 1.38
N CYS A 209 -12.20 1.88 1.27
CA CYS A 209 -11.97 2.78 0.15
C CYS A 209 -11.78 2.04 -1.19
N GLN A 210 -11.27 0.81 -1.15
CA GLN A 210 -10.96 -0.02 -2.34
C GLN A 210 -12.17 -0.81 -2.87
N LYS A 211 -13.32 -0.81 -2.19
CA LYS A 211 -14.51 -1.60 -2.57
C LYS A 211 -15.40 -0.92 -3.63
N GLN A 212 -14.97 0.19 -4.19
CA GLN A 212 -15.72 0.94 -5.21
C GLN A 212 -15.51 0.35 -6.61
#